data_AF-A0A9R0ATZ5-F1
#
_entry.id   AF-A0A9R0ATZ5-F1
#
_cell.length_a   1.000
_cell.length_b   1.000
_cell.length_c   1.000
_cell.angle_alpha   90.00
_cell.angle_beta   90.00
_cell.angle_gamma   90.00
#
_symmetry.space_group_name_H-M   'P 1'
#
loop_
_entity.id
_entity.type
_entity.pdbx_description
1 polymer ?
#
loop_
_entity_poly.entity_id
_entity_poly.type
_entity_poly.pdbx_seq_one_letter_code
_entity_poly.pdbx_strand_id
1 'polypeptide(L)'
;MHSPASASTYTSTSTSTAVSDTRHDLRRLLQGLQSAVDLVESGPIANCINVVRSRVLQCALRTFNRRAFNPHKQLDIVFVDSCGTGEGSVDTGGPTREFLRLLMKELLDSRYFVGPENGKSLALDSLGLSRGTYKVLGMIISVCLVHGGVGPRVLARRLYSQLSGIPAPPVNIEEVYDPELHDQLDKVRYTSVFGLYDIKSRICNVINTLTSGPK
;
A
#
# COMPACT_ATOMS: atom_id res chain seq x y z
N MET A 1 -20.71 47.57 -35.47
CA MET A 1 -20.00 46.40 -36.02
C MET A 1 -19.20 45.79 -34.88
N HIS A 2 -19.75 44.76 -34.24
CA HIS A 2 -19.19 43.38 -34.11
C HIS A 2 -17.89 43.31 -33.29
N SER A 3 -17.70 42.49 -32.25
CA SER A 3 -18.47 41.46 -31.52
C SER A 3 -17.70 41.15 -30.20
N PRO A 4 -18.26 40.39 -29.24
CA PRO A 4 -17.92 40.48 -27.81
C PRO A 4 -16.88 39.47 -27.29
N ALA A 5 -16.33 39.78 -26.10
CA ALA A 5 -15.44 38.94 -25.30
C ALA A 5 -16.18 37.71 -24.72
N SER A 6 -15.57 36.54 -24.84
CA SER A 6 -16.06 35.28 -24.27
C SER A 6 -15.55 35.13 -22.83
N ALA A 7 -16.44 35.26 -21.85
CA ALA A 7 -16.19 34.82 -20.49
C ALA A 7 -16.52 33.32 -20.39
N SER A 8 -15.52 32.49 -20.12
CA SER A 8 -15.73 31.07 -19.80
C SER A 8 -16.16 30.95 -18.34
N THR A 9 -17.48 30.81 -18.15
CA THR A 9 -18.11 30.42 -16.90
C THR A 9 -17.67 29.01 -16.53
N TYR A 10 -16.90 28.86 -15.44
CA TYR A 10 -16.67 27.57 -14.80
C TYR A 10 -17.94 27.16 -14.05
N THR A 11 -18.78 26.36 -14.69
CA THR A 11 -19.97 25.78 -14.10
C THR A 11 -19.56 24.75 -13.04
N SER A 12 -19.66 25.13 -11.76
CA SER A 12 -19.52 24.25 -10.61
C SER A 12 -20.84 23.54 -10.35
N THR A 13 -21.06 22.37 -10.95
CA THR A 13 -22.23 21.56 -10.60
C THR A 13 -21.96 20.07 -10.79
N SER A 14 -22.29 19.26 -9.77
CA SER A 14 -22.37 17.79 -9.76
C SER A 14 -21.22 17.02 -9.05
N THR A 15 -20.88 17.36 -7.81
CA THR A 15 -19.96 16.53 -6.99
C THR A 15 -20.53 16.11 -5.63
N SER A 16 -21.68 16.67 -5.20
CA SER A 16 -22.16 16.49 -3.82
C SER A 16 -22.95 15.21 -3.55
N THR A 17 -23.66 14.66 -4.53
CA THR A 17 -24.57 13.51 -4.33
C THR A 17 -23.85 12.16 -4.42
N ALA A 18 -22.99 11.94 -5.42
CA ALA A 18 -22.25 10.66 -5.60
C ALA A 18 -21.22 10.37 -4.49
N VAL A 19 -20.64 11.42 -3.88
CA VAL A 19 -19.71 11.30 -2.75
C VAL A 19 -20.45 10.90 -1.46
N SER A 20 -21.74 11.22 -1.35
CA SER A 20 -22.54 10.87 -0.17
C SER A 20 -22.94 9.38 -0.17
N ASP A 21 -23.39 8.83 -1.30
CA ASP A 21 -23.79 7.43 -1.41
C ASP A 21 -22.63 6.46 -1.13
N THR A 22 -21.46 6.73 -1.75
CA THR A 22 -20.25 5.91 -1.56
C THR A 22 -19.76 5.87 -0.10
N ARG A 23 -19.91 6.97 0.65
CA ARG A 23 -19.57 7.03 2.08
C ARG A 23 -20.50 6.19 2.95
N HIS A 24 -21.80 6.18 2.62
CA HIS A 24 -22.79 5.38 3.36
C HIS A 24 -22.57 3.88 3.11
N ASP A 25 -22.20 3.50 1.90
CA ASP A 25 -21.89 2.12 1.55
C ASP A 25 -20.61 1.61 2.23
N LEU A 26 -19.55 2.42 2.26
CA LEU A 26 -18.31 2.06 2.95
C LEU A 26 -18.54 1.87 4.46
N ARG A 27 -19.30 2.78 5.09
CA ARG A 27 -19.61 2.68 6.52
C ARG A 27 -20.37 1.40 6.84
N ARG A 28 -21.38 1.06 6.03
CA ARG A 28 -22.15 -0.19 6.20
C ARG A 28 -21.28 -1.42 6.03
N LEU A 29 -20.39 -1.43 5.04
CA LEU A 29 -19.46 -2.54 4.80
C LEU A 29 -18.53 -2.75 6.00
N LEU A 30 -17.90 -1.67 6.49
CA LEU A 30 -17.02 -1.73 7.66
C LEU A 30 -17.77 -2.15 8.92
N GLN A 31 -18.99 -1.67 9.12
CA GLN A 31 -19.86 -2.12 10.23
C GLN A 31 -20.20 -3.60 10.12
N GLY A 32 -20.47 -4.10 8.91
CA GLY A 32 -20.69 -5.52 8.64
C GLY A 32 -19.47 -6.37 9.02
N LEU A 33 -18.29 -5.96 8.58
CA LEU A 33 -17.03 -6.64 8.94
C LEU A 33 -16.76 -6.61 10.45
N GLN A 34 -17.04 -5.47 11.10
CA GLN A 34 -16.84 -5.32 12.54
C GLN A 34 -17.84 -6.16 13.35
N SER A 35 -19.08 -6.31 12.86
CA SER A 35 -20.10 -7.15 13.50
C SER A 35 -19.77 -8.65 13.44
N ALA A 36 -18.92 -9.06 12.49
CA ALA A 36 -18.40 -10.42 12.38
C ALA A 36 -17.22 -10.70 13.33
N VAL A 37 -16.76 -9.69 14.07
CA VAL A 37 -15.85 -9.91 15.21
C VAL A 37 -16.72 -10.23 16.41
N ASP A 38 -16.56 -11.44 16.95
CA ASP A 38 -17.19 -11.86 18.19
C ASP A 38 -16.67 -10.95 19.32
N LEU A 39 -17.44 -9.93 19.65
CA LEU A 39 -17.21 -9.08 20.81
C LEU A 39 -17.66 -9.75 22.12
N VAL A 40 -18.30 -10.92 22.03
CA VAL A 40 -18.84 -11.66 23.17
C VAL A 40 -17.70 -12.41 23.88
N GLU A 41 -17.47 -12.06 25.14
CA GLU A 41 -16.36 -12.49 26.03
C GLU A 41 -16.35 -13.99 26.42
N SER A 42 -17.19 -14.83 25.83
CA SER A 42 -17.24 -16.25 26.19
C SER A 42 -16.33 -17.09 25.29
N GLY A 43 -15.04 -17.14 25.64
CA GLY A 43 -14.08 -18.09 25.05
C GLY A 43 -12.64 -17.83 25.52
N PRO A 44 -11.75 -18.84 25.45
CA PRO A 44 -10.34 -18.68 25.82
C PRO A 44 -9.68 -17.54 25.02
N ILE A 45 -8.80 -16.78 25.67
CA ILE A 45 -8.20 -15.55 25.14
C ILE A 45 -7.19 -15.89 24.01
N ALA A 46 -7.72 -16.19 22.83
CA ALA A 46 -6.94 -16.59 21.66
C ALA A 46 -5.91 -15.51 21.22
N ASN A 47 -6.19 -14.25 21.56
CA ASN A 47 -5.51 -13.09 21.01
C ASN A 47 -4.88 -12.19 22.09
N CYS A 48 -4.31 -12.77 23.16
CA CYS A 48 -3.42 -12.01 24.06
C CYS A 48 -2.11 -11.65 23.35
N ILE A 49 -1.78 -10.35 23.37
CA ILE A 49 -0.56 -9.81 22.78
C ILE A 49 0.17 -8.95 23.80
N ASN A 50 1.34 -9.42 24.21
CA ASN A 50 2.30 -8.61 24.95
C ASN A 50 3.16 -7.82 23.96
N VAL A 51 3.11 -6.50 24.05
CA VAL A 51 3.71 -5.59 23.08
C VAL A 51 4.80 -4.76 23.74
N VAL A 52 6.03 -4.89 23.22
CA VAL A 52 7.10 -3.94 23.51
C VAL A 52 7.02 -2.83 22.47
N ARG A 53 6.93 -1.56 22.90
CA ARG A 53 6.69 -0.41 22.00
C ARG A 53 7.76 -0.21 20.92
N SER A 54 8.99 -0.68 21.14
CA SER A 54 10.06 -0.60 20.14
C SER A 54 10.03 -1.71 19.10
N ARG A 55 9.12 -2.69 19.21
CA ARG A 55 9.09 -3.91 18.40
C ARG A 55 7.66 -4.35 18.06
N VAL A 56 6.77 -3.39 17.81
CA VAL A 56 5.32 -3.66 17.66
C VAL A 56 5.05 -4.62 16.51
N LEU A 57 5.65 -4.37 15.33
CA LEU A 57 5.50 -5.22 14.15
C LEU A 57 5.99 -6.65 14.41
N GLN A 58 7.11 -6.81 15.11
CA GLN A 58 7.65 -8.13 15.41
C GLN A 58 6.75 -8.90 16.38
N CYS A 59 6.21 -8.23 17.41
CA CYS A 59 5.25 -8.83 18.33
C CYS A 59 3.99 -9.29 17.58
N ALA A 60 3.48 -8.47 16.64
CA ALA A 60 2.33 -8.81 15.82
C ALA A 60 2.61 -9.99 14.90
N LEU A 61 3.71 -9.98 14.13
CA LEU A 61 4.11 -11.07 13.25
C LEU A 61 4.19 -12.42 13.98
N ARG A 62 4.78 -12.44 15.17
CA ARG A 62 4.87 -13.66 15.99
C ARG A 62 3.50 -14.13 16.44
N THR A 63 2.63 -13.21 16.88
CA THR A 63 1.33 -13.55 17.46
C THR A 63 0.34 -14.00 16.41
N PHE A 64 0.30 -13.30 15.27
CA PHE A 64 -0.62 -13.59 14.18
C PHE A 64 -0.22 -14.87 13.42
N ASN A 65 1.02 -15.33 13.57
CA ASN A 65 1.45 -16.62 13.04
C ASN A 65 1.18 -17.80 13.99
N ARG A 66 0.60 -17.56 15.19
CA ARG A 66 0.22 -18.65 16.10
C ARG A 66 -0.97 -19.41 15.53
N ARG A 67 -0.97 -20.74 15.68
CA ARG A 67 -2.11 -21.59 15.31
C ARG A 67 -3.40 -21.24 16.05
N ALA A 68 -3.28 -20.71 17.27
CA ALA A 68 -4.40 -20.33 18.11
C ALA A 68 -4.96 -18.94 17.81
N PHE A 69 -4.28 -18.12 16.99
CA PHE A 69 -4.76 -16.78 16.66
C PHE A 69 -6.08 -16.86 15.88
N ASN A 70 -7.06 -16.06 16.28
CA ASN A 70 -8.36 -16.01 15.62
C ASN A 70 -8.71 -14.56 15.25
N PRO A 71 -8.70 -14.16 13.97
CA PRO A 71 -8.97 -12.78 13.56
C PRO A 71 -10.40 -12.30 13.88
N HIS A 72 -11.33 -13.23 14.16
CA HIS A 72 -12.72 -12.95 14.53
C HIS A 72 -12.92 -12.74 16.03
N LYS A 73 -11.89 -12.92 16.87
CA LYS A 73 -11.97 -12.65 18.32
C LYS A 73 -11.34 -11.29 18.64
N GLN A 74 -11.80 -10.64 19.71
CA GLN A 74 -11.20 -9.40 20.19
C GLN A 74 -9.69 -9.54 20.45
N LEU A 75 -8.97 -8.43 20.32
CA LEU A 75 -7.56 -8.34 20.70
C LEU A 75 -7.45 -7.93 22.17
N ASP A 76 -6.62 -8.64 22.92
CA ASP A 76 -6.26 -8.28 24.29
C ASP A 76 -4.81 -7.81 24.30
N ILE A 77 -4.61 -6.50 24.44
CA ILE A 77 -3.32 -5.85 24.26
C ILE A 77 -2.78 -5.41 25.62
N VAL A 78 -1.60 -5.91 25.97
CA VAL A 78 -0.84 -5.49 27.14
C VAL A 78 0.49 -4.92 26.68
N PHE A 79 0.71 -3.63 26.87
CA PHE A 79 2.04 -3.05 26.69
C PHE A 79 2.94 -3.50 27.83
N VAL A 80 4.14 -3.95 27.49
CA VAL A 80 5.15 -4.41 28.46
C VAL A 80 6.46 -3.65 28.23
N ASP A 81 7.16 -3.38 29.32
CA ASP A 81 8.51 -2.82 29.27
C ASP A 81 9.56 -3.84 28.79
N SER A 82 10.83 -3.43 28.71
CA SER A 82 11.94 -4.31 28.32
C SER A 82 12.21 -5.45 29.31
N CYS A 83 11.70 -5.36 30.53
CA CYS A 83 11.83 -6.34 31.60
C CYS A 83 10.62 -7.29 31.67
N GLY A 84 9.58 -7.07 30.84
CA GLY A 84 8.36 -7.88 30.81
C GLY A 84 7.29 -7.45 31.81
N THR A 85 7.45 -6.29 32.46
CA THR A 85 6.46 -5.74 33.38
C THR A 85 5.34 -5.08 32.58
N GLY A 86 4.09 -5.45 32.88
CA GLY A 86 2.92 -4.85 32.26
C GLY A 86 2.75 -3.38 32.65
N GLU A 87 2.55 -2.52 31.66
CA GLU A 87 2.17 -1.14 31.87
C GLU A 87 0.68 -1.08 32.19
N GLY A 88 0.36 -0.73 33.44
CA GLY A 88 -1.01 -0.70 33.93
C GLY A 88 -1.93 0.11 33.01
N SER A 89 -3.01 -0.53 32.56
CA SER A 89 -4.02 0.09 31.70
C SER A 89 -5.38 0.00 32.40
N VAL A 90 -6.09 1.13 32.50
CA VAL A 90 -7.41 1.22 33.15
C VAL A 90 -8.56 0.97 32.16
N ASP A 91 -8.29 1.09 30.86
CA ASP A 91 -9.25 0.93 29.76
C ASP A 91 -8.76 -0.16 28.79
N THR A 92 -9.64 -1.08 28.38
CA THR A 92 -9.37 -2.14 27.41
C THR A 92 -9.32 -1.61 25.97
N GLY A 93 -9.99 -0.48 25.68
CA GLY A 93 -10.06 0.09 24.33
C GLY A 93 -8.86 0.97 23.93
N GLY A 94 -8.29 1.70 24.88
CA GLY A 94 -7.10 2.54 24.68
C GLY A 94 -5.89 1.80 24.10
N PRO A 95 -5.38 0.75 24.78
CA PRO A 95 -4.22 0.00 24.34
C PRO A 95 -4.37 -0.62 22.95
N THR A 96 -5.55 -1.16 22.64
CA THR A 96 -5.84 -1.74 21.32
C THR A 96 -5.78 -0.69 20.21
N ARG A 97 -6.40 0.48 20.39
CA ARG A 97 -6.33 1.57 19.40
C ARG A 97 -4.89 2.07 19.21
N GLU A 98 -4.13 2.22 20.31
CA GLU A 98 -2.72 2.62 20.25
C GLU A 98 -1.88 1.60 19.48
N PHE A 99 -2.00 0.32 19.83
CA PHE A 99 -1.29 -0.78 19.19
C PHE A 99 -1.55 -0.82 17.69
N LEU A 100 -2.81 -0.75 17.24
CA LEU A 100 -3.14 -0.82 15.81
C LEU A 100 -2.58 0.37 15.03
N ARG A 101 -2.53 1.57 15.63
CA ARG A 101 -1.93 2.76 15.03
C ARG A 101 -0.40 2.61 14.91
N LEU A 102 0.27 2.16 15.97
CA LEU A 102 1.72 1.93 15.96
C LEU A 102 2.10 0.81 14.99
N LEU A 103 1.33 -0.28 14.99
CA LEU A 103 1.54 -1.43 14.11
C LEU A 103 1.44 -1.03 12.64
N MET A 104 0.40 -0.28 12.26
CA MET A 104 0.26 0.18 10.87
C MET A 104 1.44 1.06 10.44
N LYS A 105 1.91 1.94 11.32
CA LYS A 105 3.08 2.79 11.05
C LYS A 105 4.34 1.93 10.84
N GLU A 106 4.70 1.10 11.82
CA GLU A 106 5.90 0.25 11.71
C GLU A 106 5.82 -0.73 10.53
N LEU A 107 4.63 -1.22 10.19
CA LEU A 107 4.42 -2.07 9.02
C LEU A 107 4.82 -1.36 7.73
N LEU A 108 4.33 -0.14 7.52
CA LEU A 108 4.58 0.65 6.30
C LEU A 108 6.02 1.17 6.22
N ASP A 109 6.69 1.35 7.37
CA ASP A 109 8.10 1.72 7.47
C ASP A 109 9.05 0.51 7.41
N SER A 110 8.51 -0.71 7.38
CA SER A 110 9.32 -1.93 7.36
C SER A 110 9.93 -2.22 5.99
N ARG A 111 10.94 -3.11 5.97
CA ARG A 111 11.57 -3.63 4.74
C ARG A 111 10.61 -4.32 3.76
N TYR A 112 9.38 -4.62 4.18
CA TYR A 112 8.40 -5.29 3.32
C TYR A 112 7.70 -4.35 2.35
N PHE A 113 7.84 -3.03 2.57
CA PHE A 113 7.31 -1.98 1.71
C PHE A 113 8.45 -1.09 1.18
N VAL A 114 8.27 -0.58 -0.03
CA VAL A 114 9.18 0.33 -0.73
C VAL A 114 8.39 1.49 -1.33
N GLY A 115 9.11 2.54 -1.74
CA GLY A 115 8.52 3.73 -2.34
C GLY A 115 8.27 4.89 -1.38
N PRO A 116 7.76 6.01 -1.90
CA PRO A 116 7.59 7.26 -1.16
C PRO A 116 6.47 7.16 -0.12
N GLU A 117 6.40 8.17 0.75
CA GLU A 117 5.43 8.23 1.85
C GLU A 117 3.96 8.16 1.42
N ASN A 118 3.65 8.50 0.17
CA ASN A 118 2.31 8.53 -0.43
C ASN A 118 2.16 7.55 -1.61
N GLY A 119 3.05 6.56 -1.72
CA GLY A 119 3.08 5.62 -2.84
C GLY A 119 3.75 4.30 -2.49
N LYS A 120 3.46 3.76 -1.31
CA LYS A 120 4.06 2.51 -0.83
C LYS A 120 3.61 1.31 -1.68
N SER A 121 4.59 0.55 -2.17
CA SER A 121 4.40 -0.74 -2.85
C SER A 121 5.07 -1.86 -2.05
N LEU A 122 4.81 -3.12 -2.41
CA LEU A 122 5.46 -4.27 -1.79
C LEU A 122 6.91 -4.39 -2.29
N ALA A 123 7.84 -4.61 -1.36
CA ALA A 123 9.24 -4.87 -1.67
C ALA A 123 9.47 -6.26 -2.30
N LEU A 124 8.55 -7.19 -2.05
CA LEU A 124 8.63 -8.60 -2.45
C LEU A 124 9.95 -9.29 -2.09
N ASP A 125 10.41 -9.07 -0.86
CA ASP A 125 11.55 -9.77 -0.27
C ASP A 125 11.38 -11.29 -0.41
N SER A 126 12.35 -11.94 -1.04
CA SER A 126 12.29 -13.35 -1.41
C SER A 126 12.19 -14.27 -0.19
N LEU A 127 12.91 -13.94 0.90
CA LEU A 127 12.84 -14.67 2.15
C LEU A 127 11.46 -14.50 2.82
N GLY A 128 10.95 -13.27 2.85
CA GLY A 128 9.60 -12.96 3.30
C GLY A 128 8.53 -13.75 2.55
N LEU A 129 8.64 -13.83 1.23
CA LEU A 129 7.72 -14.54 0.36
C LEU A 129 7.74 -16.06 0.63
N SER A 130 8.93 -16.67 0.64
CA SER A 130 9.09 -18.11 0.91
C SER A 130 8.54 -18.54 2.27
N ARG A 131 8.62 -17.66 3.28
CA ARG A 131 8.10 -17.90 4.63
C ARG A 131 6.62 -17.57 4.80
N GLY A 132 5.94 -17.15 3.73
CA GLY A 132 4.53 -16.73 3.81
C GLY A 132 4.30 -15.44 4.60
N THR A 133 5.34 -14.62 4.79
CA THR A 133 5.26 -13.39 5.61
C THR A 133 4.23 -12.43 5.05
N TYR A 134 4.19 -12.25 3.71
CA TYR A 134 3.22 -11.35 3.05
C TYR A 134 1.76 -11.75 3.31
N LYS A 135 1.47 -13.04 3.52
CA LYS A 135 0.14 -13.49 3.95
C LYS A 135 -0.20 -12.93 5.35
N VAL A 136 0.77 -12.98 6.27
CA VAL A 136 0.62 -12.41 7.61
C VAL A 136 0.51 -10.89 7.57
N LEU A 137 1.27 -10.20 6.70
CA LEU A 137 1.13 -8.74 6.53
C LEU A 137 -0.27 -8.35 6.04
N GLY A 138 -0.81 -9.09 5.06
CA GLY A 138 -2.19 -8.91 4.62
C GLY A 138 -3.19 -9.10 5.75
N MET A 139 -3.00 -10.13 6.59
CA MET A 139 -3.82 -10.34 7.77
C MET A 139 -3.68 -9.20 8.79
N ILE A 140 -2.47 -8.66 9.00
CA ILE A 140 -2.25 -7.49 9.86
C ILE A 140 -3.07 -6.29 9.37
N ILE A 141 -2.99 -5.99 8.07
CA ILE A 141 -3.74 -4.88 7.46
C ILE A 141 -5.25 -5.08 7.68
N SER A 142 -5.76 -6.28 7.44
CA SER A 142 -7.17 -6.61 7.66
C SER A 142 -7.58 -6.44 9.13
N VAL A 143 -6.76 -6.90 10.08
CA VAL A 143 -7.03 -6.74 11.52
C VAL A 143 -7.04 -5.26 11.90
N CYS A 144 -6.08 -4.46 11.45
CA CYS A 144 -6.05 -3.01 11.69
C CYS A 144 -7.30 -2.31 11.15
N LEU A 145 -7.77 -2.71 9.96
CA LEU A 145 -8.99 -2.17 9.35
C LEU A 145 -10.25 -2.56 10.12
N VAL A 146 -10.43 -3.84 10.42
CA VAL A 146 -11.66 -4.39 11.03
C VAL A 146 -11.78 -4.02 12.51
N HIS A 147 -10.68 -4.11 13.27
CA HIS A 147 -10.70 -3.86 14.72
C HIS A 147 -10.54 -2.38 15.06
N GLY A 148 -9.75 -1.63 14.29
CA GLY A 148 -9.37 -0.25 14.63
C GLY A 148 -9.80 0.82 13.63
N GLY A 149 -10.35 0.44 12.47
CA GLY A 149 -10.56 1.38 11.37
C GLY A 149 -9.26 2.01 10.85
N VAL A 150 -8.11 1.40 11.15
CA VAL A 150 -6.78 1.90 10.76
C VAL A 150 -6.38 1.22 9.46
N GLY A 151 -6.41 1.97 8.37
CA GLY A 151 -6.04 1.48 7.04
C GLY A 151 -4.70 2.02 6.54
N PRO A 152 -4.04 1.31 5.60
CA PRO A 152 -2.84 1.80 4.93
C PRO A 152 -3.23 2.87 3.90
N ARG A 153 -3.26 4.14 4.33
CA ARG A 153 -3.71 5.28 3.50
C ARG A 153 -2.74 5.67 2.38
N VAL A 154 -1.57 5.03 2.34
CA VAL A 154 -0.41 5.44 1.54
C VAL A 154 -0.04 4.45 0.45
N LEU A 155 -0.86 3.42 0.22
CA LEU A 155 -0.58 2.43 -0.82
C LEU A 155 -0.58 3.06 -2.21
N ALA A 156 0.38 2.66 -3.04
CA ALA A 156 0.42 3.04 -4.44
C ALA A 156 -0.87 2.62 -5.15
N ARG A 157 -1.33 3.45 -6.10
CA ARG A 157 -2.56 3.20 -6.87
C ARG A 157 -2.55 1.82 -7.54
N ARG A 158 -1.42 1.42 -8.13
CA ARG A 158 -1.27 0.08 -8.75
C ARG A 158 -1.52 -1.04 -7.74
N LEU A 159 -0.86 -0.98 -6.59
CA LEU A 159 -1.00 -1.99 -5.54
C LEU A 159 -2.45 -2.06 -5.05
N TYR A 160 -3.08 -0.90 -4.83
CA TYR A 160 -4.49 -0.83 -4.45
C TYR A 160 -5.40 -1.47 -5.51
N SER A 161 -5.17 -1.15 -6.80
CA SER A 161 -5.91 -1.76 -7.92
C SER A 161 -5.78 -3.28 -7.93
N GLN A 162 -4.56 -3.80 -7.80
CA GLN A 162 -4.27 -5.22 -7.79
C GLN A 162 -4.93 -5.94 -6.61
N LEU A 163 -4.87 -5.38 -5.40
CA LEU A 163 -5.53 -5.93 -4.22
C LEU A 163 -7.05 -5.93 -4.35
N SER A 164 -7.61 -4.95 -5.06
CA SER A 164 -9.05 -4.80 -5.26
C SER A 164 -9.58 -5.59 -6.47
N GLY A 165 -8.70 -6.26 -7.22
CA GLY A 165 -9.08 -6.98 -8.44
C GLY A 165 -9.53 -6.09 -9.60
N ILE A 166 -9.21 -4.79 -9.56
CA ILE A 166 -9.51 -3.85 -10.64
C ILE A 166 -8.28 -3.66 -11.54
N PRO A 167 -8.45 -3.28 -12.82
CA PRO A 167 -7.33 -3.03 -13.71
C PRO A 167 -6.35 -2.00 -13.14
N ALA A 168 -5.06 -2.35 -13.18
CA ALA A 168 -4.00 -1.44 -12.78
C ALA A 168 -3.77 -0.37 -13.87
N PRO A 169 -3.28 0.83 -13.51
CA PRO A 169 -2.87 1.83 -14.49
C PRO A 169 -1.75 1.31 -15.40
N PRO A 170 -1.47 1.95 -16.55
CA PRO A 170 -0.32 1.61 -17.39
C PRO A 170 0.98 1.55 -16.58
N VAL A 171 1.87 0.60 -16.90
CA VAL A 171 3.15 0.43 -16.19
C VAL A 171 4.01 1.67 -16.35
N ASN A 172 4.62 2.10 -15.26
CA ASN A 172 5.50 3.24 -15.25
C ASN A 172 6.87 2.85 -14.62
N ILE A 173 7.96 3.19 -15.30
CA ILE A 173 9.33 2.92 -14.83
C ILE A 173 9.60 3.63 -13.49
N GLU A 174 9.01 4.80 -13.27
CA GLU A 174 9.18 5.55 -12.02
C GLU A 174 8.60 4.81 -10.79
N GLU A 175 7.83 3.74 -11.00
CA GLU A 175 7.31 2.87 -9.93
C GLU A 175 8.32 1.74 -9.55
N VAL A 176 9.45 1.65 -10.24
CA VAL A 176 10.52 0.68 -9.96
C VAL A 176 11.49 1.28 -8.94
N TYR A 177 11.41 0.84 -7.70
CA TYR A 177 12.24 1.38 -6.62
C TYR A 177 13.59 0.69 -6.45
N ASP A 178 13.85 -0.38 -7.20
CA ASP A 178 15.16 -1.01 -7.25
C ASP A 178 16.07 -0.17 -8.17
N PRO A 179 17.15 0.45 -7.65
CA PRO A 179 17.97 1.36 -8.43
C PRO A 179 18.70 0.70 -9.61
N GLU A 180 19.14 -0.55 -9.43
CA GLU A 180 19.87 -1.28 -10.46
C GLU A 180 18.92 -1.68 -11.59
N LEU A 181 17.74 -2.20 -11.26
CA LEU A 181 16.71 -2.53 -12.22
C LEU A 181 16.19 -1.28 -12.94
N HIS A 182 16.02 -0.17 -12.23
CA HIS A 182 15.58 1.09 -12.82
C HIS A 182 16.61 1.60 -13.84
N ASP A 183 17.91 1.61 -13.51
CA ASP A 183 18.99 2.00 -14.43
C ASP A 183 19.05 1.08 -15.65
N GLN A 184 18.90 -0.23 -15.46
CA GLN A 184 18.83 -1.19 -16.57
C GLN A 184 17.62 -0.94 -17.49
N LEU A 185 16.44 -0.68 -16.91
CA LEU A 185 15.23 -0.38 -17.68
C LEU A 185 15.35 0.94 -18.43
N ASP A 186 15.93 1.96 -17.81
CA ASP A 186 16.24 3.22 -18.47
C ASP A 186 17.19 3.01 -19.66
N LYS A 187 18.27 2.25 -19.47
CA LYS A 187 19.19 1.90 -20.56
C LYS A 187 18.47 1.20 -21.71
N VAL A 188 17.58 0.26 -21.44
CA VAL A 188 16.79 -0.42 -22.49
C VAL A 188 15.85 0.55 -23.21
N ARG A 189 15.19 1.45 -22.46
CA ARG A 189 14.31 2.49 -23.00
C ARG A 189 15.06 3.47 -23.90
N TYR A 190 16.26 3.90 -23.51
CA TYR A 190 17.07 4.81 -24.33
C TYR A 190 17.77 4.09 -25.48
N THR A 191 18.24 2.86 -25.31
CA THR A 191 18.90 2.09 -26.38
C THR A 191 17.93 1.77 -27.52
N SER A 192 16.67 1.46 -27.20
CA SER A 192 15.63 1.25 -28.23
C SER A 192 15.32 2.52 -29.02
N VAL A 193 15.39 3.70 -28.38
CA VAL A 193 15.18 4.99 -29.06
C VAL A 193 16.43 5.42 -29.85
N PHE A 194 17.59 5.54 -29.19
CA PHE A 194 18.83 5.98 -29.82
C PHE A 194 19.38 4.99 -30.84
N GLY A 195 19.25 3.68 -30.61
CA GLY A 195 19.66 2.66 -31.59
C GLY A 195 18.88 2.78 -32.90
N LEU A 196 17.57 3.06 -32.83
CA LEU A 196 16.74 3.32 -34.02
C LEU A 196 17.12 4.64 -34.71
N TYR A 197 17.39 5.70 -33.94
CA TYR A 197 17.83 6.99 -34.51
C TYR A 197 19.24 6.94 -35.10
N ASP A 198 20.16 6.19 -34.51
CA ASP A 198 21.52 5.97 -35.02
C ASP A 198 21.50 5.15 -36.29
N ILE A 199 20.75 4.03 -36.30
CA ILE A 199 20.56 3.21 -37.51
C ILE A 199 19.91 4.06 -38.63
N LYS A 200 18.87 4.83 -38.30
CA LYS A 200 18.22 5.73 -39.27
C LYS A 200 19.18 6.79 -39.81
N SER A 201 19.97 7.43 -38.94
CA SER A 201 20.96 8.44 -39.35
C SER A 201 22.07 7.84 -40.22
N ARG A 202 22.56 6.64 -39.88
CA ARG A 202 23.58 5.93 -40.67
C ARG A 202 23.03 5.51 -42.04
N ILE A 203 21.81 5.00 -42.10
CA ILE A 203 21.14 4.67 -43.37
C ILE A 203 20.93 5.94 -44.21
N CYS A 204 20.43 7.03 -43.62
CA CYS A 204 20.25 8.30 -44.33
C CYS A 204 21.58 8.86 -44.86
N ASN A 205 22.66 8.80 -44.08
CA ASN A 205 23.99 9.24 -44.52
C ASN A 205 24.51 8.39 -45.68
N VAL A 206 24.38 7.06 -45.60
CA VAL A 206 24.78 6.17 -46.70
C VAL A 206 23.97 6.45 -47.96
N ILE A 207 22.64 6.61 -47.85
CA ILE A 207 21.78 6.96 -48.98
C ILE A 207 22.19 8.31 -49.60
N ASN A 208 22.42 9.34 -48.78
CA ASN A 208 22.84 10.66 -49.27
C ASN A 208 24.19 10.62 -49.97
N THR A 209 25.13 9.81 -49.45
CA THR A 209 26.46 9.64 -50.07
C THR A 209 26.37 8.91 -51.41
N LEU A 210 25.42 7.98 -51.56
CA LEU A 210 25.17 7.23 -52.80
C LEU A 210 24.40 8.05 -53.85
N THR A 211 23.55 9.00 -53.43
CA THR A 211 22.76 9.85 -54.35
C THR A 211 23.49 11.13 -54.74
N SER A 212 24.50 11.58 -53.98
CA SER A 212 25.32 12.76 -54.29
C SER A 212 26.50 12.46 -55.23
N GLY A 213 26.30 11.64 -56.25
CA GLY A 213 27.36 11.16 -57.17
C GLY A 213 28.32 12.25 -57.69
N PRO A 214 29.56 11.88 -58.07
CA PRO A 214 30.62 12.83 -58.40
C PRO A 214 30.21 13.75 -59.55
N LYS A 215 30.34 15.06 -59.32
CA LYS A 215 30.15 16.12 -60.32
C LYS A 215 31.15 16.00 -61.47
#